data_AF-A0A834IGV6-F1
#
_entry.id   AF-A0A834IGV6-F1
#
_cell.length_a   1.000
_cell.length_b   1.000
_cell.length_c   1.000
_cell.angle_alpha   90.00
_cell.angle_beta   90.00
_cell.angle_gamma   90.00
#
_symmetry.space_group_name_H-M   'P 1'
#
loop_
_entity.id
_entity.type
_entity.pdbx_description
1 polymer ?
#
loop_
_entity_poly.entity_id
_entity_poly.type
_entity_poly.pdbx_seq_one_letter_code
_entity_poly.pdbx_strand_id
1 'polypeptide(L)'
;MSAALVKQALEVVDPDFKTKGSKNKKKSDVLALLPQHHKTIGKSYKKGKKEKVGLAFKKKQTVQEAKKELKTKGQILKENLRKLELIKRNSIIILDKKHTQNIIERGRTKRPIERTEEKRKKSKTVFTDEDFEKFEKEYFS
;
A
#
# COMPACT_ATOMS: atom_id res chain seq x y z
N MET A 1 7.91 8.13 10.43
CA MET A 1 7.58 7.04 9.48
C MET A 1 6.28 7.37 8.78
N SER A 2 6.21 7.26 7.45
CA SER A 2 4.98 7.53 6.71
C SER A 2 3.98 6.38 6.88
N ALA A 3 2.68 6.69 6.95
CA ALA A 3 1.64 5.67 7.12
C ALA A 3 1.58 4.66 5.95
N ALA A 4 2.01 5.06 4.75
CA ALA A 4 2.11 4.18 3.59
C ALA A 4 3.20 3.10 3.77
N LEU A 5 4.36 3.49 4.30
CA LEU A 5 5.49 2.58 4.51
C LEU A 5 5.18 1.58 5.64
N VAL A 6 4.47 2.02 6.68
CA VAL A 6 3.97 1.13 7.73
C VAL A 6 2.98 0.10 7.17
N LYS A 7 2.07 0.50 6.25
CA LYS A 7 1.14 -0.42 5.59
C LYS A 7 1.85 -1.47 4.74
N GLN A 8 2.85 -1.06 3.95
CA GLN A 8 3.65 -1.99 3.15
C GLN A 8 4.42 -2.96 4.03
N ALA A 9 5.03 -2.49 5.12
CA ALA A 9 5.72 -3.37 6.06
C ALA A 9 4.77 -4.38 6.72
N LEU A 10 3.56 -3.97 7.08
CA LEU A 10 2.54 -4.87 7.63
C LEU A 10 2.04 -5.90 6.61
N GLU A 11 1.92 -5.52 5.34
CA GLU A 11 1.54 -6.44 4.26
C GLU A 11 2.58 -7.54 4.02
N VAL A 12 3.88 -7.22 4.19
CA VAL A 12 4.97 -8.19 4.09
C VAL A 12 5.03 -9.11 5.31
N VAL A 13 4.77 -8.59 6.50
CA VAL A 13 4.93 -9.32 7.77
C VAL A 13 3.69 -10.13 8.14
N ASP A 14 2.50 -9.62 7.82
CA ASP A 14 1.23 -10.24 8.17
C ASP A 14 0.44 -10.60 6.90
N PRO A 15 0.38 -11.88 6.49
CA PRO A 15 -0.39 -12.31 5.32
C PRO A 15 -1.91 -12.11 5.51
N ASP A 16 -2.36 -12.03 6.76
CA ASP A 16 -3.74 -11.71 7.12
C ASP A 16 -4.04 -10.20 7.13
N PHE A 17 -3.01 -9.35 6.97
CA PHE A 17 -3.16 -7.90 6.87
C PHE A 17 -3.73 -7.56 5.50
N LYS A 18 -5.05 -7.68 5.38
CA LYS A 18 -5.77 -7.33 4.15
C LYS A 18 -5.69 -5.81 3.94
N THR A 19 -4.80 -5.38 3.06
CA THR A 19 -4.77 -4.05 2.41
C THR A 19 -5.92 -3.90 1.40
N LYS A 20 -7.10 -4.47 1.67
CA LYS A 20 -8.29 -4.03 0.96
C LYS A 20 -8.57 -2.65 1.51
N GLY A 21 -8.15 -1.62 0.78
CA GLY A 21 -8.63 -0.26 0.97
C GLY A 21 -10.13 -0.36 1.14
N SER A 22 -10.61 -0.28 2.39
CA SER A 22 -12.02 -0.21 2.65
C SER A 22 -12.40 1.16 2.13
N LYS A 23 -12.71 1.24 0.83
CA LYS A 23 -13.85 2.03 0.42
C LYS A 23 -14.97 1.47 1.27
N ASN A 24 -15.12 2.05 2.46
CA ASN A 24 -16.38 2.18 3.13
C ASN A 24 -17.22 3.01 2.16
N LYS A 25 -17.61 2.39 1.02
CA LYS A 25 -18.97 2.56 0.54
C LYS A 25 -19.74 2.22 1.78
N LYS A 26 -20.19 3.27 2.47
CA LYS A 26 -21.21 3.15 3.49
C LYS A 26 -22.23 2.28 2.77
N LYS A 27 -22.28 0.99 3.11
CA LYS A 27 -23.47 0.21 2.85
C LYS A 27 -24.44 0.85 3.84
N SER A 28 -24.91 2.05 3.50
CA SER A 28 -26.21 2.54 3.91
C SER A 28 -27.17 1.53 3.28
N ASP A 29 -27.17 0.38 3.94
CA ASP A 29 -28.36 -0.28 4.37
C ASP A 29 -29.36 -0.34 3.23
N VAL A 30 -29.18 -1.32 2.36
CA VAL A 30 -30.26 -1.79 1.49
C VAL A 30 -31.52 -2.01 2.35
N LEU A 31 -31.35 -2.42 3.62
CA LEU A 31 -32.38 -2.49 4.65
C LEU A 31 -32.95 -1.14 5.10
N ALA A 32 -32.25 0.00 4.97
CA ALA A 32 -32.83 1.32 5.20
C ALA A 32 -33.80 1.71 4.07
N LEU A 33 -33.51 1.31 2.82
CA LEU A 33 -34.35 1.56 1.64
C LEU A 33 -35.62 0.70 1.59
N LEU A 34 -35.62 -0.45 2.28
CA LEU A 34 -36.81 -1.29 2.39
C LEU A 34 -37.93 -0.58 3.19
N PRO A 35 -39.20 -0.68 2.77
CA PRO A 35 -40.32 -0.20 3.57
C PRO A 35 -40.38 -0.88 4.95
N GLN A 36 -40.89 -0.16 5.96
CA GLN A 36 -40.87 -0.63 7.35
C GLN A 36 -41.58 -1.98 7.57
N HIS A 37 -42.59 -2.30 6.77
CA HIS A 37 -43.34 -3.56 6.80
C HIS A 37 -42.58 -4.74 6.17
N HIS A 38 -41.53 -4.49 5.37
CA HIS A 38 -40.65 -5.53 4.81
C HIS A 38 -39.42 -5.79 5.70
N LYS A 39 -39.23 -5.01 6.77
CA LYS A 39 -38.12 -5.20 7.70
C LYS A 39 -38.49 -6.23 8.75
N THR A 40 -37.61 -7.18 8.99
CA THR A 40 -37.68 -8.05 10.17
C THR A 40 -37.34 -7.24 11.42
N ILE A 41 -38.38 -6.82 12.16
CA ILE A 41 -38.26 -5.99 13.36
C ILE A 41 -38.40 -6.87 14.60
N GLY A 42 -37.40 -6.85 15.48
CA GLY A 42 -37.49 -7.40 16.83
C GLY A 42 -38.01 -6.38 17.82
N LYS A 43 -38.59 -6.86 18.93
CA LYS A 43 -38.94 -6.02 20.08
C LYS A 43 -37.86 -6.22 21.13
N SER A 44 -37.19 -5.13 21.54
CA SER A 44 -36.29 -5.15 22.69
C SER A 44 -36.86 -4.27 23.79
N TYR A 45 -36.65 -4.67 25.04
CA TYR A 45 -37.05 -3.87 26.21
C TYR A 45 -35.79 -3.27 26.81
N LYS A 46 -35.68 -1.93 26.75
CA LYS A 46 -34.67 -1.18 27.51
C LYS A 46 -35.40 -0.18 28.39
N LYS A 47 -35.05 -0.16 29.68
CA LYS A 47 -35.59 0.78 30.67
C LYS A 47 -37.13 0.85 30.68
N GLY A 48 -37.80 -0.31 30.63
CA GLY A 48 -39.27 -0.40 30.70
C GLY A 48 -40.05 0.06 29.45
N LYS A 49 -39.38 0.53 28.39
CA LYS A 49 -40.03 0.93 27.12
C LYS A 49 -39.75 -0.09 26.01
N LYS A 50 -40.77 -0.35 25.19
CA LYS A 50 -40.68 -1.23 24.01
C LYS A 50 -40.05 -0.47 22.85
N GLU A 51 -38.81 -0.81 22.50
CA GLU A 51 -38.14 -0.26 21.32
C GLU A 51 -38.11 -1.29 20.19
N LYS A 52 -38.49 -0.84 18.99
CA LYS A 52 -38.39 -1.63 17.74
C LYS A 52 -36.93 -1.60 17.29
N VAL A 53 -36.24 -2.73 17.39
CA VAL A 53 -34.85 -2.88 16.93
C VAL A 53 -34.86 -3.77 15.70
N GLY A 54 -34.25 -3.33 14.60
CA GLY A 54 -34.09 -4.19 13.43
C GLY A 54 -33.30 -5.44 13.82
N LEU A 55 -33.81 -6.63 13.50
CA LEU A 55 -33.01 -7.86 13.62
C LEU A 55 -31.91 -7.77 12.56
N ALA A 56 -30.74 -7.28 12.94
CA ALA A 56 -29.56 -7.42 12.12
C ALA A 56 -29.23 -8.92 11.99
N PHE A 57 -29.07 -9.39 10.76
CA PHE A 57 -28.48 -10.71 10.52
C PHE A 57 -27.15 -10.79 11.27
N LYS A 58 -27.03 -11.74 12.20
CA LYS A 58 -25.74 -12.03 12.85
C LYS A 58 -24.74 -12.31 11.74
N LYS A 59 -23.72 -11.46 11.60
CA LYS A 59 -22.65 -11.69 10.64
C LYS A 59 -22.04 -13.06 10.96
N LYS A 60 -22.01 -13.97 9.98
CA LYS A 60 -21.33 -15.25 10.14
C LYS A 60 -19.86 -14.96 10.40
N GLN A 61 -19.39 -15.32 11.58
CA GLN A 61 -18.01 -15.13 11.97
C GLN A 61 -17.14 -16.12 11.20
N THR A 62 -16.03 -15.65 10.66
CA THR A 62 -15.07 -16.52 9.97
C THR A 62 -14.25 -17.28 11.01
N VAL A 63 -13.82 -18.52 10.72
CA VAL A 63 -12.97 -19.31 11.61
C VAL A 63 -11.71 -18.55 12.04
N GLN A 64 -11.14 -17.72 11.16
CA GLN A 64 -10.00 -16.86 11.47
C GLN A 64 -10.32 -15.78 12.51
N GLU A 65 -11.53 -15.21 12.48
CA GLU A 65 -11.96 -14.17 13.43
C GLU A 65 -12.20 -14.79 14.81
N ALA A 66 -12.87 -15.95 14.85
CA ALA A 66 -13.06 -16.70 16.09
C ALA A 66 -11.73 -17.09 16.74
N LYS A 67 -10.75 -17.53 15.94
CA LYS A 67 -9.39 -17.83 16.42
C LYS A 67 -8.67 -16.61 16.98
N LYS A 68 -8.97 -15.39 16.53
CA LYS A 68 -8.36 -14.16 17.09
C LYS A 68 -8.97 -13.81 18.45
N GLU A 69 -10.27 -13.99 18.62
CA GLU A 69 -10.97 -13.71 19.88
C GLU A 69 -10.59 -14.70 20.99
N LEU A 70 -10.26 -15.93 20.63
CA LEU A 70 -9.85 -16.98 21.57
C LEU A 70 -8.40 -16.86 22.09
N LYS A 71 -7.58 -15.93 21.55
CA LYS A 71 -6.18 -15.80 21.98
C LYS A 71 -6.08 -15.16 23.36
N THR A 72 -5.18 -15.68 24.20
CA THR A 72 -4.88 -15.04 25.48
C THR A 72 -4.06 -13.76 25.29
N LYS A 73 -4.16 -12.82 26.23
CA LYS A 73 -3.40 -11.55 26.19
C LYS A 73 -1.89 -11.78 26.02
N GLY A 74 -1.34 -12.81 26.68
CA GLY A 74 0.08 -13.16 26.58
C GLY A 74 0.48 -13.65 25.18
N GLN A 75 -0.36 -14.46 24.53
CA GLN A 75 -0.12 -14.92 23.17
C GLN A 75 -0.14 -13.75 22.16
N ILE A 76 -1.10 -12.83 22.33
CA ILE A 76 -1.21 -11.61 21.50
C ILE A 76 0.06 -10.76 21.64
N LEU A 77 0.53 -10.55 22.88
CA LEU A 77 1.75 -9.78 23.12
C LEU A 77 2.97 -10.41 22.44
N LYS A 78 3.15 -11.74 22.59
CA LYS A 78 4.27 -12.47 21.97
C LYS A 78 4.24 -12.40 20.45
N GLU A 79 3.06 -12.54 19.84
CA GLU A 79 2.89 -12.37 18.39
C GLU A 79 3.22 -10.95 17.94
N ASN A 80 2.74 -9.93 18.67
CA ASN A 80 2.99 -8.54 18.33
C ASN A 80 4.48 -8.17 18.41
N LEU A 81 5.17 -8.64 19.46
CA LEU A 81 6.62 -8.44 19.59
C LEU A 81 7.38 -9.07 18.40
N ARG A 82 7.03 -10.31 18.04
CA ARG A 82 7.62 -10.99 16.88
C ARG A 82 7.38 -10.21 15.58
N LYS A 83 6.18 -9.67 15.38
CA LYS A 83 5.85 -8.85 14.20
C LYS A 83 6.66 -7.56 14.18
N LEU A 84 6.80 -6.88 15.32
CA LEU A 84 7.59 -5.65 15.43
C LEU A 84 9.07 -5.90 15.10
N GLU A 85 9.63 -7.02 15.54
CA GLU A 85 11.01 -7.41 15.18
C GLU A 85 11.17 -7.63 13.68
N LEU A 86 10.21 -8.30 13.03
CA LEU A 86 10.22 -8.50 11.57
C LEU A 86 10.11 -7.18 10.82
N ILE A 87 9.20 -6.30 11.25
CA ILE A 87 9.06 -4.95 10.68
C ILE A 87 10.39 -4.20 10.83
N LYS A 88 11.00 -4.24 12.02
CA LYS A 88 12.28 -3.57 12.27
C LYS A 88 13.35 -4.08 11.32
N ARG A 89 13.52 -5.39 11.18
CA ARG A 89 14.50 -6.00 10.27
C ARG A 89 14.26 -5.60 8.81
N ASN A 90 13.02 -5.66 8.36
CA ASN A 90 12.64 -5.34 6.97
C ASN A 90 12.64 -3.84 6.67
N SER A 91 12.55 -2.99 7.70
CA SER A 91 12.55 -1.53 7.56
C SER A 91 13.94 -0.91 7.51
N ILE A 92 15.01 -1.70 7.72
CA ILE A 92 16.38 -1.23 7.59
C ILE A 92 16.66 -1.03 6.11
N ILE A 93 16.73 0.23 5.68
CA ILE A 93 17.09 0.61 4.32
C ILE A 93 18.57 1.00 4.34
N ILE A 94 19.39 0.25 3.61
CA ILE A 94 20.78 0.63 3.35
C ILE A 94 20.76 1.60 2.17
N LEU A 95 20.98 2.89 2.46
CA LEU A 95 21.04 3.93 1.43
C LEU A 95 22.49 4.18 1.03
N ASP A 96 22.74 4.20 -0.28
CA ASP A 96 24.02 4.62 -0.84
C ASP A 96 24.25 6.12 -0.61
N LYS A 97 25.51 6.55 -0.44
CA LYS A 97 25.88 7.94 -0.10
C LYS A 97 25.27 8.94 -1.08
N LYS A 98 25.25 8.61 -2.38
CA LYS A 98 24.64 9.42 -3.44
C LYS A 98 23.14 9.62 -3.22
N HIS A 99 22.43 8.57 -2.81
CA HIS A 99 20.99 8.64 -2.54
C HIS A 99 20.70 9.45 -1.28
N THR A 100 21.52 9.32 -0.24
CA THR A 100 21.41 10.09 1.00
C THR A 100 21.61 11.58 0.74
N GLN A 101 22.63 11.94 -0.04
CA GLN A 101 22.86 13.33 -0.47
C GLN A 101 21.66 13.88 -1.24
N ASN A 102 21.13 13.11 -2.20
CA ASN A 102 19.95 13.51 -2.96
C ASN A 102 18.74 13.79 -2.05
N ILE A 103 18.47 12.93 -1.06
CA ILE A 103 17.36 13.13 -0.13
C ILE A 103 17.55 14.43 0.68
N ILE A 104 18.77 14.68 1.15
CA ILE A 104 19.11 15.89 1.91
C ILE A 104 18.93 17.14 1.06
N GLU A 105 19.47 17.15 -0.16
CA GLU A 105 19.36 18.29 -1.09
C GLU A 105 17.91 18.58 -1.47
N ARG A 106 17.12 17.54 -1.74
CA ARG A 106 15.68 17.69 -2.00
C ARG A 106 14.94 18.24 -0.78
N GLY A 107 15.28 17.79 0.42
CA GLY A 107 14.71 18.29 1.67
C GLY A 107 15.02 19.78 1.89
N ARG A 108 16.25 20.20 1.58
CA ARG A 108 16.70 21.59 1.68
C ARG A 108 16.06 22.50 0.63
N THR A 109 16.04 22.07 -0.63
CA THR A 109 15.57 22.89 -1.77
C THR A 109 14.06 22.84 -1.97
N LYS A 110 13.38 21.82 -1.41
CA LYS A 110 11.97 21.48 -1.66
C LYS A 110 11.63 21.29 -3.14
N ARG A 111 12.64 21.12 -4.00
CA ARG A 111 12.50 20.94 -5.45
C ARG A 111 13.04 19.56 -5.86
N PRO A 112 12.50 18.96 -6.93
CA PRO A 112 13.09 17.77 -7.53
C PRO A 112 14.54 18.04 -7.95
N ILE A 113 15.42 17.06 -7.77
CA ILE A 113 16.81 17.16 -8.23
C ILE A 113 16.81 16.87 -9.73
N GLU A 114 17.41 17.77 -10.50
CA GLU A 114 17.60 17.57 -11.93
C GLU A 114 18.54 16.37 -12.13
N ARG A 115 18.13 15.45 -13.00
CA ARG A 115 18.99 14.32 -13.36
C ARG A 115 20.19 14.92 -14.07
N THR A 116 21.37 14.75 -13.48
CA THR A 116 22.62 15.02 -14.18
C THR A 116 22.63 14.11 -15.39
N GLU A 117 22.41 14.68 -16.57
CA GLU A 117 22.56 13.95 -17.82
C GLU A 117 24.00 13.45 -17.86
N GLU A 118 24.17 12.13 -17.77
CA GLU A 118 25.47 11.53 -17.99
C GLU A 118 25.91 11.98 -19.38
N LYS A 119 27.03 12.71 -19.44
CA LYS A 119 27.56 13.24 -20.70
C LYS A 119 27.60 12.09 -21.68
N ARG A 120 26.71 12.12 -22.68
CA ARG A 120 26.65 11.11 -23.72
C ARG A 120 28.06 11.05 -24.29
N LYS A 121 28.74 9.91 -24.09
CA LYS A 121 30.03 9.69 -24.74
C LYS A 121 29.79 9.92 -26.22
N LYS A 122 30.53 10.86 -26.81
CA LYS A 122 30.44 11.13 -28.24
C LYS A 122 30.53 9.78 -28.94
N SER A 123 29.48 9.37 -29.65
CA SER A 123 29.49 8.13 -30.40
C SER A 123 30.65 8.24 -31.38
N LYS A 124 31.67 7.40 -31.22
CA LYS A 124 32.68 7.23 -32.27
C LYS A 124 31.91 6.67 -33.46
N THR A 125 31.77 7.47 -34.51
CA THR A 125 31.26 6.99 -35.78
C THR A 125 32.21 5.91 -36.28
N VAL A 126 31.66 4.83 -36.83
CA VAL A 126 32.46 3.73 -37.40
C VAL A 126 33.04 4.15 -38.75
N PHE A 127 32.40 5.09 -39.43
CA PHE A 127 32.85 5.63 -40.71
C PHE A 127 34.04 6.57 -40.54
N THR A 128 35.07 6.34 -41.36
CA THR A 128 36.24 7.21 -41.51
C THR A 128 36.07 8.10 -42.74
N ASP A 129 36.87 9.16 -42.85
CA ASP A 129 36.81 10.09 -43.99
C ASP A 129 37.09 9.38 -45.34
N GLU A 130 37.87 8.29 -45.32
CA GLU A 130 38.13 7.43 -46.47
C GLU A 130 36.87 6.70 -46.99
N ASP A 131 35.93 6.36 -46.10
CA ASP A 131 34.66 5.72 -46.48
C ASP A 131 33.75 6.73 -47.20
N PHE A 132 33.80 8.00 -46.83
CA PHE A 132 33.05 9.07 -47.50
C PHE A 132 33.60 9.36 -48.90
N GLU A 133 34.92 9.37 -49.09
CA GLU A 133 35.51 9.56 -50.43
C GLU A 133 35.15 8.43 -51.40
N LYS A 134 35.10 7.19 -50.93
CA LYS A 134 34.65 6.05 -51.74
C LYS A 134 33.18 6.19 -52.13
N PHE A 135 32.34 6.60 -51.18
CA PHE A 135 30.92 6.80 -51.41
C PHE A 135 30.66 7.92 -52.43
N GLU A 136 31.36 9.05 -52.33
CA GLU A 136 31.21 10.15 -53.30
C GLU A 136 31.59 9.72 -54.72
N LYS A 137 32.68 8.96 -54.88
CA LYS A 137 33.09 8.44 -56.19
C LYS A 137 32.06 7.49 -56.79
N GLU A 138 31.41 6.65 -55.98
CA GLU A 138 30.39 5.71 -56.46
C GLU A 138 29.05 6.41 -56.75
N TYR A 139 28.71 7.46 -55.99
CA TYR A 139 27.43 8.17 -56.13
C TYR A 139 27.40 9.18 -57.28
N PHE A 140 28.54 9.78 -57.62
CA PHE A 140 28.67 10.78 -58.69
C PHE A 140 29.33 10.25 -59.97
N SER A 141 29.62 8.96 -60.05
CA SER A 141 30.03 8.28 -61.29
C SER A 141 28.83 7.72 -62.05
#